data_AF-A0A0F9FH88-F1
#
_entry.id   AF-A0A0F9FH88-F1
#
_cell.length_a   1.000
_cell.length_b   1.000
_cell.length_c   1.000
_cell.angle_alpha   90.00
_cell.angle_beta   90.00
_cell.angle_gamma   90.00
#
_symmetry.space_group_name_H-M   'P 1'
#
loop_
_entity.id
_entity.type
_entity.pdbx_description
1 polymer ?
#
loop_
_entity_poly.entity_id
_entity_poly.type
_entity_poly.pdbx_seq_one_letter_code
_entity_poly.pdbx_strand_id
1 'polypeptide(L)'
;MISIIVGIVGAFFIMGLGPAWNTLFITPLVNALLLLTNIVAGQFGLAIILFTVLLRLVTLPFTLRQLQSTKAMQEMQPRMQELQKKYKDPKRRQQETMKLYKETGIN
;
A
#
# COMPACT_ATOMS: atom_id res chain seq x y z
N MET A 1 -12.23 21.15 3.01
CA MET A 1 -11.28 20.03 3.20
C MET A 1 -10.76 19.98 4.64
N ILE A 2 -10.18 21.07 5.17
CA ILE A 2 -9.65 21.14 6.55
C ILE A 2 -10.74 20.91 7.62
N SER A 3 -11.93 21.52 7.49
CA SER A 3 -13.02 21.29 8.48
C SER A 3 -13.57 19.86 8.51
N ILE A 4 -13.47 19.12 7.39
CA ILE A 4 -13.89 17.71 7.32
C ILE A 4 -12.88 16.84 8.08
N ILE A 5 -11.59 17.12 7.90
CA ILE A 5 -10.51 16.43 8.62
C ILE A 5 -10.63 16.70 10.13
N VAL A 6 -10.85 17.95 10.53
CA VAL A 6 -11.03 18.31 11.95
C VAL A 6 -12.27 17.64 12.54
N GLY A 7 -13.38 17.56 11.79
CA GLY A 7 -14.59 16.86 12.22
C GLY A 7 -14.40 15.36 12.37
N ILE A 8 -13.70 14.71 11.44
CA ILE A 8 -13.39 13.27 11.51
C ILE A 8 -12.41 12.97 12.66
N VAL A 9 -11.37 13.80 12.82
CA VAL A 9 -10.41 13.66 13.91
C VAL A 9 -11.09 13.92 15.27
N GLY A 10 -11.96 14.92 15.37
CA GLY A 10 -12.77 15.18 16.56
C GLY A 10 -13.71 14.01 16.88
N ALA A 11 -14.42 13.49 15.88
CA ALA A 11 -15.28 12.32 16.04
C ALA A 11 -14.48 11.07 16.45
N PHE A 12 -13.28 10.88 15.92
CA PHE A 12 -12.38 9.78 16.29
C PHE A 12 -11.98 9.80 17.77
N PHE A 13 -11.71 10.99 18.32
CA PHE A 13 -11.42 11.15 19.74
C PHE A 13 -12.69 11.02 20.63
N ILE A 14 -13.85 11.49 20.17
CA ILE A 14 -15.11 11.46 20.94
C ILE A 14 -15.77 10.07 20.94
N MET A 15 -15.71 9.33 19.83
CA MET A 15 -16.39 8.03 19.66
C MET A 15 -15.68 6.86 20.39
N GLY A 16 -14.66 7.13 21.21
CA GLY A 16 -13.96 6.06 21.95
C GLY A 16 -13.11 5.14 21.07
N LEU A 17 -12.84 5.53 19.82
CA LEU A 17 -11.83 4.85 19.00
C LEU A 17 -10.41 5.12 19.50
N GLY A 18 -10.17 6.12 20.36
CA GLY A 18 -8.87 6.38 20.97
C GLY A 18 -8.29 5.17 21.71
N PRO A 19 -9.01 4.57 22.69
CA PRO A 19 -8.58 3.34 23.36
C PRO A 19 -8.42 2.15 22.42
N ALA A 20 -9.37 1.93 21.50
CA ALA A 20 -9.31 0.84 20.54
C ALA A 20 -8.11 1.00 19.57
N TRP A 21 -7.83 2.23 19.14
CA TRP A 21 -6.67 2.57 18.32
C TRP A 21 -5.37 2.33 19.07
N ASN A 22 -5.33 2.72 20.35
CA ASN A 22 -4.18 2.50 21.20
C ASN A 22 -3.89 1.01 21.41
N THR A 23 -4.91 0.19 21.65
CA THR A 23 -4.73 -1.26 21.86
C THR A 23 -4.51 -2.05 20.57
N LEU A 24 -5.16 -1.66 19.47
CA LEU A 24 -5.09 -2.38 18.19
C LEU A 24 -3.82 -2.05 17.39
N PHE A 25 -3.35 -0.79 17.43
CA PHE A 25 -2.22 -0.34 16.60
C PHE A 25 -1.01 0.11 17.44
N ILE A 26 -1.20 0.98 18.43
CA ILE A 26 -0.06 1.59 19.15
C ILE A 26 0.64 0.58 20.07
N THR A 27 -0.11 -0.17 20.87
CA THR A 27 0.41 -1.13 21.84
C THR A 27 1.23 -2.25 21.18
N PRO A 28 0.75 -2.94 20.13
CA PRO A 28 1.57 -3.96 19.47
C PRO A 28 2.81 -3.36 18.79
N LEU A 29 2.72 -2.15 18.23
CA LEU A 29 3.85 -1.47 17.62
C LEU A 29 4.93 -1.12 18.66
N VAL A 30 4.53 -0.54 19.80
CA VAL A 30 5.45 -0.21 20.90
C VAL A 30 6.04 -1.47 21.51
N ASN A 31 5.25 -2.51 21.74
CA ASN A 31 5.75 -3.80 22.25
C ASN A 31 6.77 -4.43 21.29
N ALA A 32 6.51 -4.40 19.98
CA ALA A 32 7.47 -4.87 18.98
C ALA A 32 8.78 -4.07 19.02
N LEU A 33 8.71 -2.75 19.16
CA LEU A 33 9.89 -1.90 19.29
C LEU A 33 10.65 -2.20 20.59
N LEU A 34 9.94 -2.38 21.72
CA LEU A 34 10.54 -2.74 23.01
C LEU A 34 11.24 -4.10 22.94
N LEU A 35 10.65 -5.10 22.28
CA LEU A 35 11.30 -6.39 22.03
C LEU A 35 12.62 -6.21 21.28
N LEU A 36 12.63 -5.38 20.23
CA LEU A 36 13.86 -5.08 19.49
C LEU A 36 14.86 -4.32 20.35
N THR A 37 14.45 -3.37 21.19
CA THR A 37 15.39 -2.66 22.09
C THR A 37 16.07 -3.58 23.09
N ASN A 38 15.37 -4.60 23.61
CA ASN A 38 15.97 -5.59 24.50
C ASN A 38 17.03 -6.45 23.79
N ILE A 39 16.82 -6.76 22.51
CA ILE A 39 17.80 -7.51 21.69
C ILE A 39 19.06 -6.67 21.44
N VAL A 40 18.92 -5.35 21.31
CA VAL A 40 20.06 -4.44 21.07
C VAL A 40 20.55 -3.72 22.35
N ALA A 41 20.45 -4.40 23.51
CA ALA A 41 21.00 -3.95 24.79
C ALA A 41 20.54 -2.54 25.23
N GLY A 42 19.28 -2.18 24.96
CA GLY A 42 18.68 -0.90 25.37
C GLY A 42 19.02 0.29 24.47
N GLN A 43 19.73 0.07 23.35
CA GLN A 43 20.07 1.12 22.39
C GLN A 43 18.87 1.44 21.47
N PHE A 44 18.04 2.41 21.85
CA PHE A 44 16.85 2.81 21.09
C PHE A 44 17.14 3.15 19.62
N GLY A 45 18.23 3.87 19.34
CA GLY A 45 18.61 4.23 17.97
C GLY A 45 18.91 3.01 17.09
N LEU A 46 19.63 2.02 17.63
CA LEU A 46 19.93 0.79 16.89
C LEU A 46 18.69 -0.09 16.72
N ALA A 47 17.78 -0.11 17.69
CA ALA A 47 16.52 -0.83 17.58
C ALA A 47 15.65 -0.31 16.43
N ILE A 48 15.59 1.02 16.23
CA ILE A 48 14.86 1.62 15.10
C ILE A 48 15.53 1.24 13.77
N ILE A 49 16.86 1.35 13.68
CA ILE A 49 17.59 0.96 12.45
C ILE A 49 17.31 -0.52 12.14
N LEU A 50 17.44 -1.41 13.13
CA LEU A 50 17.17 -2.83 12.97
C LEU A 50 15.71 -3.10 12.55
N PHE A 51 14.74 -2.41 13.14
CA PHE A 51 13.34 -2.49 12.75
C PHE A 51 13.14 -2.10 11.29
N THR A 52 13.74 -1.00 10.83
CA THR A 52 13.63 -0.58 9.42
C THR A 52 14.25 -1.59 8.46
N VAL A 53 15.40 -2.18 8.80
CA VAL A 53 16.05 -3.22 7.98
C VAL A 53 15.19 -4.48 7.92
N LEU A 54 14.68 -4.93 9.07
CA LEU A 54 13.81 -6.11 9.15
C LEU A 54 12.52 -5.91 8.37
N LEU A 55 11.85 -4.76 8.54
CA LEU A 55 10.68 -4.41 7.76
C LEU A 55 10.98 -4.45 6.27
N ARG A 56 12.12 -3.87 5.84
CA ARG A 56 12.52 -3.86 4.43
C ARG A 56 12.74 -5.27 3.93
N LEU A 57 13.43 -6.14 4.67
CA LEU A 57 13.62 -7.55 4.30
C LEU A 57 12.28 -8.30 4.13
N VAL A 58 11.32 -8.06 5.02
CA VAL A 58 9.98 -8.66 4.93
C VAL A 58 9.17 -8.09 3.76
N THR A 59 9.30 -6.79 3.48
CA THR A 59 8.59 -6.15 2.36
C THR A 59 9.25 -6.40 1.00
N LEU A 60 10.54 -6.67 0.92
CA LEU A 60 11.25 -6.94 -0.34
C LEU A 60 10.54 -7.98 -1.23
N PRO A 61 10.17 -9.20 -0.77
CA PRO A 61 9.47 -10.16 -1.61
C PRO A 61 8.10 -9.65 -2.08
N PHE A 62 7.40 -8.89 -1.24
CA PHE A 62 6.13 -8.25 -1.60
C PHE A 62 6.34 -7.16 -2.66
N THR A 63 7.33 -6.29 -2.47
CA THR A 63 7.69 -5.24 -3.42
C THR A 63 8.12 -5.83 -4.76
N LEU A 64 8.87 -6.93 -4.78
CA LEU A 64 9.23 -7.61 -6.03
C LEU A 64 8.00 -8.10 -6.79
N ARG A 65 7.01 -8.70 -6.11
CA ARG A 65 5.73 -9.08 -6.73
C ARG A 65 4.96 -7.87 -7.25
N GLN A 66 4.93 -6.78 -6.48
CA GLN A 66 4.30 -5.52 -6.88
C GLN A 66 4.98 -4.92 -8.12
N LEU A 67 6.31 -4.98 -8.20
CA LEU A 67 7.08 -4.50 -9.36
C LEU A 67 6.81 -5.33 -10.61
N GLN A 68 6.69 -6.66 -10.49
CA GLN A 68 6.31 -7.53 -11.61
C GLN A 68 4.94 -7.17 -12.18
N SER A 69 3.93 -6.98 -11.32
CA SER A 69 2.59 -6.53 -11.73
C SER A 69 2.65 -5.15 -12.42
N THR A 70 3.43 -4.22 -11.86
CA THR A 70 3.61 -2.88 -12.43
C THR A 70 4.27 -2.94 -13.81
N LYS A 71 5.28 -3.80 -13.98
CA LYS A 71 5.95 -4.00 -15.28
C LYS A 71 5.00 -4.61 -16.32
N ALA A 72 4.20 -5.60 -15.94
CA ALA A 72 3.20 -6.18 -16.84
C ALA A 72 2.17 -5.13 -17.31
N MET A 73 1.75 -4.22 -16.42
CA MET A 73 0.92 -3.08 -16.81
C MET A 73 1.61 -2.11 -17.78
N GLN A 74 2.92 -1.85 -17.58
CA GLN A 74 3.69 -1.00 -18.48
C GLN A 74 3.82 -1.61 -19.89
N GLU A 75 4.04 -2.92 -19.99
CA GLU A 75 4.13 -3.63 -21.27
C GLU A 75 2.79 -3.60 -22.05
N MET A 76 1.65 -3.49 -21.35
CA MET A 76 0.35 -3.30 -21.99
C MET A 76 0.07 -1.87 -22.47
N GLN A 77 0.73 -0.85 -21.93
CA GLN A 77 0.49 0.55 -22.31
C GLN A 77 0.53 0.81 -23.84
N PRO A 78 1.49 0.30 -24.62
CA PRO A 78 1.50 0.50 -26.07
C PRO A 78 0.25 -0.09 -26.75
N ARG A 79 -0.15 -1.32 -26.38
CA ARG A 79 -1.37 -1.97 -26.93
C ARG A 79 -2.63 -1.21 -26.56
N MET A 80 -2.67 -0.65 -25.36
CA MET A 80 -3.73 0.24 -24.91
C MET A 80 -3.79 1.53 -25.75
N GLN A 81 -2.66 2.12 -26.09
CA GLN A 81 -2.59 3.31 -26.94
C GLN A 81 -3.02 3.02 -28.39
N GLU A 82 -2.66 1.85 -28.94
CA GLU A 82 -3.12 1.41 -30.27
C GLU A 82 -4.64 1.23 -30.32
N LEU A 83 -5.24 0.60 -29.30
CA LEU A 83 -6.70 0.48 -29.16
C LEU A 83 -7.39 1.85 -29.09
N GLN A 84 -6.80 2.79 -28.35
CA GLN A 84 -7.32 4.16 -28.27
C GLN A 84 -7.28 4.89 -29.62
N LYS A 85 -6.23 4.68 -30.42
CA LYS A 85 -6.10 5.25 -31.78
C LYS A 85 -7.03 4.58 -32.79
N LYS A 86 -7.19 3.26 -32.70
CA LYS A 86 -8.00 2.44 -33.63
C LYS A 86 -9.51 2.64 -33.43
N TYR A 87 -9.96 2.83 -32.19
CA TYR A 87 -11.37 2.99 -31.87
C TYR A 87 -11.68 4.39 -31.32
N LYS A 88 -12.28 5.23 -32.17
CA LYS A 88 -12.80 6.55 -31.78
C LYS A 88 -14.10 6.46 -30.97
N ASP A 89 -14.87 5.39 -31.14
CA ASP A 89 -16.11 5.11 -30.39
C ASP A 89 -15.77 4.68 -28.94
N PRO A 90 -16.27 5.39 -27.91
CA PRO A 90 -15.98 5.11 -26.51
C PRO A 90 -16.52 3.75 -26.03
N LYS A 91 -17.68 3.28 -26.53
CA LYS A 91 -18.27 2.00 -26.10
C LYS A 91 -17.44 0.82 -26.59
N ARG A 92 -17.05 0.84 -27.87
CA ARG A 92 -16.20 -0.20 -28.44
C ARG A 92 -14.80 -0.19 -27.84
N ARG A 93 -14.22 0.98 -27.60
CA ARG A 93 -12.92 1.10 -26.94
C ARG A 93 -12.91 0.46 -25.56
N GLN A 94 -13.93 0.68 -24.75
CA GLN A 94 -14.01 0.10 -23.41
C GLN A 94 -14.18 -1.43 -23.45
N GLN A 95 -14.97 -1.95 -24.38
CA GLN A 95 -15.13 -3.40 -24.57
C GLN A 95 -13.82 -4.08 -24.98
N GLU A 96 -13.11 -3.53 -25.96
CA GLU A 96 -11.84 -4.09 -26.43
C GLU A 96 -10.71 -3.93 -25.41
N THR A 97 -10.71 -2.83 -24.65
CA THR A 97 -9.81 -2.65 -23.50
C THR A 97 -10.02 -3.75 -22.46
N MET A 98 -11.28 -4.04 -22.10
CA MET A 98 -11.59 -5.09 -21.13
C MET A 98 -11.25 -6.49 -21.65
N LYS A 99 -11.35 -6.74 -22.95
CA LYS A 99 -10.88 -8.00 -23.56
C LYS A 99 -9.36 -8.12 -23.47
N LEU A 100 -8.63 -7.06 -23.78
CA LEU A 100 -7.16 -7.04 -23.68
C LEU A 100 -6.69 -7.34 -22.24
N TYR A 101 -7.33 -6.74 -21.22
CA TYR A 101 -7.02 -7.05 -19.82
C TYR A 101 -7.24 -8.53 -19.48
N LYS A 102 -8.32 -9.14 -19.98
CA LYS A 102 -8.63 -10.56 -19.76
C LYS A 102 -7.66 -11.50 -20.48
N GLU A 103 -7.26 -11.16 -21.71
CA GLU A 103 -6.30 -11.95 -22.50
C GLU A 103 -4.89 -11.92 -21.90
N THR A 104 -4.52 -10.80 -21.27
CA THR A 104 -3.16 -10.63 -20.72
C THR A 104 -3.01 -11.20 -19.31
N GLY A 105 -4.11 -11.64 -18.67
CA GLY A 105 -4.06 -12.42 -17.43
C GLY A 105 -3.49 -11.70 -16.21
N ILE A 106 -3.46 -10.36 -16.22
CA ILE A 106 -2.97 -9.56 -15.09
C ILE A 106 -4.07 -9.51 -14.03
N ASN A 107 -3.90 -10.31 -12.97
CA ASN A 107 -4.67 -10.28 -11.71
C ASN A 107 -3.69 -10.28 -10.53
#